data_AF-A0A4R9GAV5-F1
#
_entry.id   AF-A0A4R9GAV5-F1
#
_cell.length_a   1.000
_cell.length_b   1.000
_cell.length_c   1.000
_cell.angle_alpha   90.00
_cell.angle_beta   90.00
_cell.angle_gamma   90.00
#
_symmetry.space_group_name_H-M   'P 1'
#
loop_
_entity.id
_entity.type
_entity.pdbx_description
1 polymer ?
#
loop_
_entity_poly.entity_id
_entity_poly.type
_entity_poly.pdbx_seq_one_letter_code
_entity_poly.pdbx_strand_id
1 'polypeptide(L)'
;MSEVTPNPSQKPAKYKRHLANYLIDKDFQLRFFLNFSLLFLFGLLLTLGFLFWTHSTKYDKGVVFRLREDTVKVYQKGFEFKDGEEKEKFVEREIALPDYDHSLDMFTIQFKGILLFSLLYLFMSAIFVIVYSHRMAGPIYNIKKNLRALLAGEEVEKIRLRQGDEFQELADLLNKIIDQKSRERKQ
;
A
#
# COMPACT_ATOMS: atom_id res chain seq x y z
N MET A 1 63.74 7.73 -28.95
CA MET A 1 62.31 8.11 -28.92
C MET A 1 61.53 6.81 -28.85
N SER A 2 61.04 6.43 -27.67
CA SER A 2 60.30 5.19 -27.47
C SER A 2 58.97 5.59 -26.82
N GLU A 3 57.94 5.62 -27.63
CA GLU A 3 56.59 6.05 -27.29
C GLU A 3 55.95 5.00 -26.36
N VAL A 4 55.74 5.37 -25.10
CA VAL A 4 55.02 4.52 -24.13
C VAL A 4 53.53 4.67 -24.40
N THR A 5 52.97 3.75 -25.18
CA THR A 5 51.52 3.67 -25.40
C THR A 5 50.80 3.26 -24.11
N PRO A 6 49.74 3.97 -23.68
CA PRO A 6 48.99 3.60 -22.48
C PRO A 6 48.09 2.38 -22.75
N ASN A 7 48.19 1.38 -21.87
CA ASN A 7 47.41 0.14 -21.89
C ASN A 7 45.90 0.40 -21.65
N PRO A 8 44.98 0.04 -22.58
CA PRO A 8 43.57 0.43 -22.49
C PRO A 8 42.67 -0.48 -21.62
N SER A 9 43.22 -1.39 -20.81
CA SER A 9 42.41 -2.43 -20.16
C SER A 9 42.28 -2.30 -18.63
N GLN A 10 41.77 -1.16 -18.13
CA GLN A 10 41.22 -1.09 -16.78
C GLN A 10 39.73 -0.76 -16.84
N LYS A 11 38.89 -1.81 -16.84
CA LYS A 11 37.44 -1.65 -16.63
C LYS A 11 37.22 -1.18 -15.18
N PRO A 12 36.45 -0.10 -14.94
CA PRO A 12 36.17 0.33 -13.57
C PRO A 12 35.39 -0.76 -12.83
N ALA A 13 35.85 -1.12 -11.63
CA ALA A 13 35.19 -2.10 -10.78
C ALA A 13 33.74 -1.67 -10.54
N LYS A 14 32.80 -2.53 -10.95
CA LYS A 14 31.35 -2.29 -10.83
C LYS A 14 30.98 -2.33 -9.34
N TYR A 15 30.84 -1.16 -8.71
CA TYR A 15 30.48 -1.05 -7.29
C TYR A 15 29.08 -1.65 -7.06
N LYS A 16 29.04 -2.90 -6.59
CA LYS A 16 27.78 -3.55 -6.18
C LYS A 16 27.29 -2.83 -4.92
N ARG A 17 26.27 -1.98 -5.07
CA ARG A 17 25.57 -1.38 -3.93
C ARG A 17 24.86 -2.50 -3.17
N HIS A 18 25.46 -2.96 -2.07
CA HIS A 18 24.80 -3.91 -1.18
C HIS A 18 23.62 -3.20 -0.49
N LEU A 19 22.42 -3.72 -0.68
CA LEU A 19 21.19 -3.28 0.01
C LEU A 19 21.30 -3.37 1.54
N ALA A 20 22.30 -4.12 2.04
CA ALA A 20 22.61 -4.23 3.46
C ALA A 20 23.12 -2.92 4.11
N ASN A 21 23.53 -1.92 3.32
CA ASN A 21 23.93 -0.59 3.84
C ASN A 21 22.73 0.33 4.16
N TYR A 22 21.49 -0.16 4.11
CA TYR A 22 20.30 0.64 4.43
C TYR A 22 20.06 0.74 5.96
N LEU A 23 20.57 -0.20 6.76
CA LEU A 23 20.50 -0.18 8.23
C LEU A 23 21.66 0.64 8.83
N ILE A 24 21.63 1.97 8.65
CA ILE A 24 22.67 2.88 9.19
C ILE A 24 22.44 3.18 10.68
N ASP A 25 21.19 3.19 11.16
CA ASP A 25 20.87 3.50 12.55
C ASP A 25 19.67 2.66 13.04
N LYS A 26 19.96 1.46 13.55
CA LYS A 26 18.96 0.44 13.92
C LYS A 26 18.01 0.92 15.01
N ASP A 27 18.48 1.73 15.95
CA ASP A 27 17.67 2.16 17.10
C ASP A 27 16.59 3.16 16.69
N PHE A 28 16.93 4.09 15.81
CA PHE A 28 15.96 5.05 15.28
C PHE A 28 14.99 4.37 14.32
N GLN A 29 15.51 3.57 13.38
CA GLN A 29 14.67 2.85 12.42
C GLN A 29 13.71 1.91 13.14
N LEU A 30 14.14 1.14 14.14
CA LEU A 30 13.27 0.21 14.87
C LEU A 30 12.13 0.92 15.61
N ARG A 31 12.42 2.02 16.32
CA ARG A 31 11.39 2.82 17.01
C ARG A 31 10.39 3.41 16.02
N PHE A 32 10.88 3.86 14.88
CA PHE A 32 10.04 4.35 13.79
C PHE A 32 9.15 3.21 13.26
N PHE A 33 9.73 2.08 12.84
CA PHE A 33 8.99 0.92 12.34
C PHE A 33 7.96 0.39 13.34
N LEU A 34 8.25 0.38 14.64
CA LEU A 34 7.30 -0.02 15.68
C LEU A 34 6.06 0.89 15.71
N ASN A 35 6.24 2.20 15.65
CA ASN A 35 5.10 3.12 15.62
C ASN A 35 4.23 2.93 14.37
N PHE A 36 4.84 2.68 13.20
CA PHE A 36 4.08 2.38 11.97
C PHE A 36 3.47 0.99 11.96
N SER A 37 4.04 0.01 12.66
CA SER A 37 3.44 -1.32 12.78
C SER A 37 2.09 -1.29 13.49
N LEU A 38 1.91 -0.38 14.45
CA LEU A 38 0.60 -0.16 15.09
C LEU A 38 -0.43 0.35 14.08
N LEU A 39 -0.04 1.23 13.16
CA LEU A 39 -0.91 1.70 12.08
C LEU A 39 -1.28 0.55 11.12
N PHE A 40 -0.34 -0.34 10.81
CA PHE A 40 -0.61 -1.52 10.00
C PHE A 40 -1.56 -2.50 10.68
N LEU A 41 -1.35 -2.78 11.97
CA LEU A 41 -2.23 -3.62 12.77
C LEU A 41 -3.64 -3.04 12.83
N PHE A 42 -3.76 -1.73 13.04
CA PHE A 42 -5.05 -1.05 13.04
C PHE A 42 -5.76 -1.13 11.68
N GLY A 43 -5.04 -0.88 10.58
CA GLY A 43 -5.57 -1.03 9.23
C GLY A 43 -6.04 -2.46 8.96
N LEU A 44 -5.25 -3.46 9.38
CA LEU A 44 -5.58 -4.87 9.22
C LEU A 44 -6.85 -5.23 10.00
N LEU A 45 -6.96 -4.79 11.25
CA LEU A 45 -8.17 -4.97 12.08
C LEU A 45 -9.40 -4.32 11.46
N LEU A 46 -9.28 -3.12 10.88
CA LEU A 46 -10.39 -2.48 10.17
C LEU A 46 -10.85 -3.29 8.96
N THR A 47 -9.91 -3.79 8.14
CA THR A 47 -10.25 -4.66 7.00
C THR A 47 -10.90 -5.97 7.44
N LEU A 48 -10.39 -6.61 8.50
CA LEU A 48 -11.01 -7.82 9.04
C LEU A 48 -12.40 -7.56 9.63
N GLY A 49 -12.58 -6.44 10.35
CA GLY A 49 -13.87 -6.03 10.87
C GLY A 49 -14.89 -5.75 9.76
N PHE A 50 -14.45 -5.09 8.68
CA PHE A 50 -15.28 -4.84 7.51
C PHE A 50 -15.63 -6.14 6.76
N LEU A 51 -14.67 -7.06 6.61
CA LEU A 51 -14.91 -8.39 6.04
C LEU A 51 -15.87 -9.22 6.91
N PHE A 52 -15.73 -9.16 8.22
CA PHE A 52 -16.65 -9.82 9.15
C PHE A 52 -18.05 -9.21 9.07
N TRP A 53 -18.17 -7.90 8.99
CA TRP A 53 -19.46 -7.21 8.83
C TRP A 53 -20.14 -7.56 7.51
N THR A 54 -19.43 -7.54 6.39
CA THR A 54 -19.96 -7.97 5.08
C THR A 54 -20.31 -9.45 5.06
N HIS A 55 -19.54 -10.30 5.73
CA HIS A 55 -19.86 -11.72 5.89
C HIS A 55 -21.10 -11.94 6.76
N SER A 56 -21.23 -11.23 7.88
CA SER A 56 -22.38 -11.34 8.79
C SER A 56 -23.66 -10.83 8.15
N THR A 57 -23.58 -9.77 7.36
CA THR A 57 -24.73 -9.21 6.63
C THR A 57 -25.13 -10.03 5.39
N LYS A 58 -24.27 -10.97 4.94
CA LYS A 58 -24.55 -11.92 3.85
C LYS A 58 -25.87 -12.67 4.04
N TYR A 59 -26.18 -13.03 5.28
CA TYR A 59 -27.36 -13.83 5.62
C TYR A 59 -28.61 -13.00 5.91
N ASP A 60 -28.47 -11.69 6.12
CA ASP A 60 -29.54 -10.82 6.61
C ASP A 60 -30.19 -10.01 5.48
N LYS A 61 -29.44 -9.74 4.40
CA LYS A 61 -29.95 -9.08 3.18
C LYS A 61 -29.33 -9.74 1.96
N GLY A 62 -29.86 -10.90 1.60
CA GLY A 62 -29.69 -11.44 0.26
C GLY A 62 -30.26 -10.46 -0.76
N VAL A 63 -29.44 -9.49 -1.20
CA VAL A 63 -29.64 -8.75 -2.45
C VAL A 63 -29.28 -9.69 -3.59
N VAL A 64 -29.91 -10.86 -3.60
CA VAL A 64 -30.19 -11.54 -4.85
C VAL A 64 -31.31 -10.67 -5.41
N PHE A 65 -31.15 -10.19 -6.64
CA PHE A 65 -32.31 -9.88 -7.45
C PHE A 65 -33.19 -11.13 -7.36
N ARG A 66 -34.19 -11.15 -6.46
CA ARG A 66 -35.21 -12.18 -6.52
C ARG A 66 -35.90 -11.88 -7.83
N LEU A 67 -35.43 -12.50 -8.92
CA LEU A 67 -36.24 -12.66 -10.09
C LEU A 67 -37.56 -13.20 -9.54
N ARG A 68 -38.63 -12.47 -9.83
CA ARG A 68 -39.98 -12.82 -9.40
C ARG A 68 -40.16 -14.32 -9.68
N GLU A 69 -40.27 -15.12 -8.62
CA GLU A 69 -40.54 -16.56 -8.67
C GLU A 69 -41.96 -16.85 -9.17
N ASP A 70 -42.78 -15.80 -9.35
CA ASP A 70 -44.13 -15.95 -9.89
C ASP A 70 -44.05 -16.58 -11.29
N THR A 71 -44.86 -17.62 -11.48
CA THR A 71 -45.00 -18.30 -12.76
C THR A 71 -45.39 -17.30 -13.84
N VAL A 72 -44.69 -17.34 -14.98
CA VAL A 72 -45.05 -16.50 -16.13
C VAL A 72 -46.04 -17.27 -16.98
N LYS A 73 -47.18 -16.65 -17.29
CA LYS A 73 -48.20 -17.18 -18.21
C LYS A 73 -47.67 -17.09 -19.65
N VAL A 74 -47.38 -18.24 -20.25
CA VAL A 74 -46.91 -18.34 -21.63
C VAL A 74 -47.99 -18.98 -22.49
N TYR A 75 -48.29 -18.37 -23.64
CA TYR A 75 -49.23 -18.92 -24.62
C TYR A 75 -48.48 -19.82 -25.60
N GLN A 76 -48.58 -21.13 -25.42
CA GLN A 76 -47.96 -22.09 -26.32
C GLN A 76 -48.99 -22.55 -27.36
N LYS A 77 -48.58 -22.59 -28.63
CA LYS A 77 -49.41 -23.09 -29.72
C LYS A 77 -49.65 -24.60 -29.53
N GLY A 78 -50.89 -24.98 -29.27
CA GLY A 78 -51.37 -26.35 -29.18
C GLY A 78 -52.44 -26.65 -30.24
N PHE A 79 -52.84 -27.90 -30.35
CA PHE A 79 -53.86 -28.36 -31.29
C PHE A 79 -55.02 -28.96 -30.50
N GLU A 80 -56.24 -28.50 -30.79
CA GLU A 80 -57.46 -29.05 -30.21
C GLU A 80 -58.32 -29.60 -31.35
N PHE A 81 -58.70 -30.87 -31.26
CA PHE A 81 -59.57 -31.52 -32.23
C PHE A 81 -61.01 -31.26 -31.85
N LYS A 82 -61.73 -30.48 -32.66
CA LYS A 82 -63.16 -30.25 -32.47
C LYS A 82 -63.89 -30.56 -33.77
N ASP A 83 -64.85 -31.47 -33.71
CA ASP A 83 -65.64 -31.92 -34.86
C ASP A 83 -64.81 -32.49 -36.04
N GLY A 84 -63.70 -33.17 -35.74
CA GLY A 84 -62.86 -33.82 -36.77
C GLY A 84 -61.90 -32.89 -37.51
N GLU A 85 -61.87 -31.59 -37.18
CA GLU A 85 -60.91 -30.63 -37.73
C GLU A 85 -59.89 -30.22 -36.66
N GLU A 86 -58.60 -30.24 -37.03
CA GLU A 86 -57.50 -29.70 -36.21
C GLU A 86 -57.55 -28.18 -36.22
N LYS A 87 -57.80 -27.56 -35.07
CA LYS A 87 -57.74 -26.11 -34.92
C LYS A 87 -56.59 -25.72 -34.02
N GLU A 88 -55.83 -24.73 -34.48
CA GLU A 88 -54.73 -24.15 -33.71
C GLU A 88 -55.32 -23.36 -32.53
N LYS A 89 -54.91 -23.71 -31.31
CA LYS A 89 -55.33 -23.02 -30.10
C LYS A 89 -54.12 -22.70 -29.25
N PHE A 90 -53.99 -21.43 -28.87
CA PHE A 90 -52.98 -21.02 -27.91
C PHE A 90 -53.44 -21.45 -26.51
N VAL A 91 -52.74 -22.42 -25.93
CA VAL A 91 -52.99 -22.91 -24.57
C VAL A 91 -52.10 -22.14 -23.61
N GLU A 92 -52.72 -21.50 -22.62
CA GLU A 92 -52.01 -20.83 -21.53
C GLU A 92 -51.35 -21.88 -20.63
N ARG A 93 -50.03 -21.75 -20.43
CA ARG A 93 -49.26 -22.57 -19.49
C ARG A 93 -48.46 -21.67 -18.58
N GLU A 94 -48.50 -21.98 -17.29
CA GLU A 94 -47.66 -21.36 -16.28
C GLU A 94 -46.31 -22.08 -16.28
N ILE A 95 -45.24 -21.38 -16.64
CA ILE A 95 -43.88 -21.91 -16.61
C ILE A 95 -43.14 -21.22 -15.47
N ALA A 96 -42.58 -22.01 -14.55
CA ALA A 96 -41.63 -21.51 -13.57
C ALA A 96 -40.33 -21.13 -14.29
N LEU A 97 -39.85 -19.90 -14.12
CA LEU A 97 -38.55 -19.49 -14.62
C LEU A 97 -37.46 -20.43 -14.04
N PRO A 98 -36.45 -20.82 -14.82
CA PRO A 98 -35.34 -21.61 -14.30
C PRO A 98 -34.72 -20.87 -13.11
N ASP A 99 -34.46 -21.59 -12.02
CA ASP A 99 -33.78 -21.04 -10.87
C ASP A 99 -32.38 -20.63 -11.33
N TYR A 100 -32.20 -19.32 -11.55
CA TYR A 100 -30.90 -18.78 -11.89
C TYR A 100 -30.07 -18.90 -10.62
N ASP A 101 -29.33 -20.00 -10.50
CA ASP A 101 -28.30 -20.24 -9.50
C ASP A 101 -27.23 -19.15 -9.63
N HIS A 102 -27.52 -17.98 -9.08
CA HIS A 102 -26.60 -16.89 -8.92
C HIS A 102 -25.68 -17.21 -7.74
N SER A 103 -24.91 -18.30 -7.87
CA SER A 103 -23.80 -18.66 -6.98
C SER A 103 -22.67 -17.61 -6.95
N LEU A 104 -22.80 -16.53 -7.72
CA LEU A 104 -22.01 -15.31 -7.58
C LEU A 104 -22.51 -14.49 -6.39
N ASP A 105 -22.28 -15.01 -5.20
CA ASP A 105 -22.45 -14.28 -3.94
C ASP A 105 -21.77 -12.90 -4.05
N MET A 106 -22.50 -11.83 -3.72
CA MET A 106 -21.96 -10.47 -3.64
C MET A 106 -20.68 -10.44 -2.78
N PHE A 107 -20.64 -11.26 -1.73
CA PHE A 107 -19.46 -11.51 -0.90
C PHE A 107 -18.26 -12.01 -1.71
N THR A 108 -18.43 -12.96 -2.62
CA THR A 108 -17.35 -13.53 -3.44
C THR A 108 -16.72 -12.50 -4.39
N ILE A 109 -17.55 -11.61 -4.94
CA ILE A 109 -17.10 -10.51 -5.80
C ILE A 109 -16.37 -9.44 -4.97
N GLN A 110 -16.96 -9.01 -3.85
CA GLN A 110 -16.39 -7.99 -2.98
C GLN A 110 -15.12 -8.46 -2.27
N PHE A 111 -15.06 -9.73 -1.84
CA PHE A 111 -13.92 -10.31 -1.12
C PHE A 111 -12.63 -10.21 -1.93
N LYS A 112 -12.67 -10.57 -3.23
CA LYS A 112 -11.50 -10.45 -4.12
C LYS A 112 -11.04 -9.00 -4.25
N GLY A 113 -11.99 -8.06 -4.38
CA GLY A 113 -11.70 -6.63 -4.45
C GLY A 113 -11.05 -6.12 -3.16
N ILE A 114 -11.67 -6.39 -2.01
CA ILE A 114 -11.16 -6.01 -0.69
C ILE A 114 -9.75 -6.56 -0.49
N LEU A 115 -9.53 -7.84 -0.81
CA LEU A 115 -8.22 -8.48 -0.64
C LEU A 115 -7.16 -7.84 -1.54
N LEU A 116 -7.47 -7.56 -2.82
CA LEU A 116 -6.57 -6.86 -3.74
C LEU A 116 -6.22 -5.46 -3.23
N PHE A 117 -7.21 -4.65 -2.85
CA PHE A 117 -6.97 -3.29 -2.36
C PHE A 117 -6.25 -3.28 -1.00
N SER A 118 -6.51 -4.26 -0.13
CA SER A 118 -5.81 -4.40 1.15
C SER A 118 -4.32 -4.72 0.93
N LEU A 119 -4.01 -5.63 0.00
CA LEU A 119 -2.62 -5.94 -0.37
C LEU A 119 -1.92 -4.72 -0.99
N LEU A 120 -2.61 -4.00 -1.88
CA LEU A 120 -2.08 -2.80 -2.50
C LEU A 120 -1.81 -1.70 -1.46
N TYR A 121 -2.75 -1.50 -0.52
CA TYR A 121 -2.59 -0.58 0.60
C TYR A 121 -1.38 -0.95 1.47
N LEU A 122 -1.23 -2.22 1.86
CA LEU A 122 -0.08 -2.68 2.63
C LEU A 122 1.23 -2.46 1.88
N PHE A 123 1.26 -2.77 0.57
CA PHE A 123 2.44 -2.58 -0.26
C PHE A 123 2.85 -1.11 -0.39
N MET A 124 1.89 -0.23 -0.71
CA MET A 124 2.15 1.21 -0.82
C MET A 124 2.60 1.81 0.50
N SER A 125 1.95 1.41 1.59
CA SER A 125 2.28 1.92 2.92
C SER A 125 3.64 1.41 3.40
N ALA A 126 4.02 0.17 3.09
CA ALA A 126 5.37 -0.33 3.37
C ALA A 126 6.44 0.46 2.63
N ILE A 127 6.24 0.74 1.32
CA ILE A 127 7.15 1.59 0.54
C ILE A 127 7.25 2.98 1.18
N PHE A 128 6.11 3.59 1.54
CA PHE A 128 6.08 4.90 2.17
C PHE A 128 6.90 4.93 3.47
N VAL A 129 6.70 3.97 4.37
CA VAL A 129 7.43 3.89 5.65
C VAL A 129 8.93 3.73 5.42
N ILE A 130 9.32 2.88 4.47
CA ILE A 130 10.73 2.67 4.14
C ILE A 130 11.36 3.98 3.61
N VAL A 131 10.73 4.63 2.63
CA VAL A 131 11.25 5.87 2.04
C VAL A 131 11.32 6.99 3.09
N TYR A 132 10.28 7.15 3.90
CA TYR A 132 10.21 8.21 4.91
C TYR A 132 11.21 7.99 6.05
N SER A 133 11.36 6.74 6.52
CA SER A 133 12.37 6.38 7.52
C SER A 133 13.78 6.78 7.09
N HIS A 134 14.08 6.63 5.79
CA HIS A 134 15.38 7.00 5.23
C HIS A 134 15.65 8.49 5.20
N ARG A 135 14.63 9.29 4.88
CA ARG A 135 14.70 10.75 4.89
C ARG A 135 14.91 11.32 6.29
N MET A 136 14.73 10.53 7.34
CA MET A 136 14.92 10.93 8.74
C MET A 136 16.20 10.37 9.38
N ALA A 137 16.51 9.08 9.18
CA ALA A 137 17.56 8.39 9.92
C ALA A 137 18.95 8.98 9.66
N GLY A 138 19.28 9.28 8.40
CA GLY A 138 20.57 9.87 8.03
C GLY A 138 20.82 11.25 8.67
N PRO A 139 19.89 12.21 8.50
CA PRO A 139 19.97 13.52 9.14
C PRO A 139 20.10 13.47 10.65
N ILE A 140 19.29 12.63 11.32
CA ILE A 140 19.33 12.49 12.78
C ILE A 140 20.69 11.97 13.25
N TYR A 141 21.24 10.96 12.56
CA TYR A 141 22.57 10.44 12.90
C TYR A 141 23.63 11.55 12.78
N ASN A 142 23.61 12.32 11.69
CA ASN A 142 24.55 13.43 11.48
C ASN A 142 24.42 14.51 12.56
N ILE A 143 23.19 14.92 12.88
CA ILE A 143 22.92 15.90 13.95
C ILE A 143 23.45 15.40 15.29
N LYS A 144 23.12 14.15 15.69
CA LYS A 144 23.60 13.56 16.95
C LYS A 144 25.13 13.49 17.01
N LYS A 145 25.77 13.11 15.91
CA LYS A 145 27.23 13.03 15.81
C LYS A 145 27.87 14.40 16.05
N ASN A 146 27.41 15.44 15.36
CA ASN A 146 27.95 16.80 15.49
C ASN A 146 27.67 17.41 16.87
N LEU A 147 26.49 17.15 17.44
CA LEU A 147 26.18 17.57 18.81
C LEU A 147 27.13 16.93 19.84
N ARG A 148 27.45 15.64 19.70
CA ARG A 148 28.41 14.97 20.58
C ARG A 148 29.81 15.58 20.47
N ALA A 149 30.27 15.88 19.25
CA ALA A 149 31.54 16.56 19.03
C ALA A 149 31.56 17.97 19.68
N LEU A 150 30.48 18.74 19.53
CA LEU A 150 30.35 20.05 20.18
C LEU A 150 30.35 19.98 21.72
N LEU A 151 29.77 18.92 22.29
CA LEU A 151 29.78 18.65 23.74
C LEU A 151 31.16 18.21 24.23
N ALA A 152 31.93 17.50 23.41
CA ALA A 152 33.31 17.13 23.68
C ALA A 152 34.29 18.33 23.56
N GLY A 153 33.79 19.50 23.13
CA GLY A 153 34.59 20.70 22.96
C GLY A 153 35.33 20.75 21.62
N GLU A 154 35.13 19.78 20.73
CA GLU A 154 35.73 19.76 19.39
C GLU A 154 35.20 20.92 18.54
N GLU A 155 36.00 21.35 17.56
CA GLU A 155 35.52 22.23 16.49
C GLU A 155 34.70 21.41 15.50
N VAL A 156 33.49 21.88 15.22
CA VAL A 156 32.56 21.19 14.35
C VAL A 156 32.16 22.12 13.23
N GLU A 157 32.25 21.63 11.99
CA GLU A 157 31.80 22.37 10.82
C GLU A 157 30.27 22.49 10.78
N LYS A 158 29.78 23.33 9.87
CA LYS A 158 28.34 23.52 9.64
C LYS A 158 27.68 22.21 9.22
N ILE A 159 26.62 21.85 9.93
CA ILE A 159 25.75 20.71 9.65
C ILE A 159 24.97 21.01 8.37
N ARG A 160 25.20 20.23 7.31
CA ARG A 160 24.44 20.30 6.06
C ARG A 160 23.67 19.00 5.84
N LEU A 161 22.37 19.13 5.56
CA LEU A 161 21.49 18.02 5.23
C LEU A 161 21.19 18.02 3.72
N ARG A 162 20.77 16.88 3.16
CA ARG A 162 20.48 16.79 1.72
C ARG A 162 19.14 17.46 1.42
N GLN A 163 18.97 17.98 0.22
CA GLN A 163 17.70 18.58 -0.19
C GLN A 163 16.58 17.52 -0.15
N GLY A 164 15.48 17.84 0.55
CA GLY A 164 14.38 16.91 0.76
C GLY A 164 14.56 15.97 1.95
N ASP A 165 15.66 16.02 2.70
CA ASP A 165 15.72 15.34 4.00
C ASP A 165 14.93 16.12 5.07
N GLU A 166 14.43 15.41 6.09
CA GLU A 166 13.77 16.05 7.23
C GLU A 166 14.79 16.82 8.12
N PHE A 167 14.29 17.71 8.99
CA PHE A 167 15.09 18.46 9.97
C PHE A 167 16.01 19.57 9.43
N GLN A 168 15.76 20.09 8.23
CA GLN A 168 16.53 21.22 7.66
C GLN A 168 16.57 22.43 8.62
N GLU A 169 15.41 22.85 9.11
CA GLU A 169 15.30 24.00 10.02
C GLU A 169 16.06 23.77 11.33
N LEU A 170 16.06 22.53 11.84
CA LEU A 170 16.82 22.16 13.02
C LEU A 170 18.33 22.24 12.74
N ALA A 171 18.79 21.77 11.58
CA ALA A 171 20.19 21.90 11.19
C ALA A 171 20.61 23.38 11.06
N ASP A 172 19.75 24.23 10.49
CA ASP A 172 20.00 25.67 10.38
C ASP A 172 20.10 26.35 11.75
N LEU A 173 19.22 25.99 12.68
CA LEU A 173 19.26 26.50 14.05
C LEU A 173 20.54 26.05 14.77
N LEU A 174 20.93 24.78 14.62
CA LEU A 174 22.18 24.27 15.18
C LEU A 174 23.41 24.98 14.58
N ASN A 175 23.40 25.28 13.28
CA ASN A 175 24.46 26.05 12.62
C ASN A 175 24.62 27.45 13.21
N LYS A 176 23.52 28.12 13.59
CA LYS A 176 23.58 29.42 14.27
C LYS A 176 24.27 29.31 15.63
N ILE A 177 23.99 28.26 16.39
CA ILE A 177 24.63 28.01 17.69
C ILE A 177 26.13 27.71 17.52
N ILE A 178 26.49 26.89 16.52
CA ILE A 178 27.89 26.60 16.19
C ILE A 178 28.63 27.89 15.82
N ASP A 179 28.03 28.72 14.97
CA ASP A 179 28.61 30.00 14.56
C ASP A 179 28.81 30.93 15.76
N GLN A 180 27.84 31.04 16.67
CA GLN A 180 27.96 31.84 17.89
C GLN A 180 29.11 31.33 18.78
N LYS A 181 29.12 30.04 19.11
CA LYS A 181 30.14 29.44 19.98
C LYS A 181 31.54 29.52 19.37
N SER A 182 31.66 29.46 18.04
CA SER A 182 32.93 29.62 17.35
C SER A 182 33.46 31.06 17.40
N ARG A 183 32.57 32.06 17.44
CA ARG A 183 32.96 33.48 17.63
C ARG A 183 33.42 33.74 19.05
N GLU A 184 32.72 33.20 20.05
CA GLU A 184 33.08 33.33 21.47
C GLU A 184 34.47 32.74 21.77
N ARG A 185 34.90 31.67 21.10
CA ARG A 185 36.26 31.10 21.28
C ARG A 185 37.38 31.88 20.60
N LYS A 186 37.04 32.74 19.63
CA LYS A 186 38.02 33.55 18.88
C LYS A 186 38.24 34.93 19.49
N GLN A 187 37.41 35.32 20.45
CA GLN A 187 37.57 36.50 21.30
C GLN A 187 38.35 36.13 22.56
#